data_AF-A0A8J4ATY8-F1
#
_entry.id   AF-A0A8J4ATY8-F1
#
_cell.length_a   1.000
_cell.length_b   1.000
_cell.length_c   1.000
_cell.angle_alpha   90.00
_cell.angle_beta   90.00
_cell.angle_gamma   90.00
#
_symmetry.space_group_name_H-M   'P 1'
#
loop_
_entity.id
_entity.type
_entity.pdbx_description
1 polymer ?
#
loop_
_entity_poly.entity_id
_entity_poly.type
_entity_poly.pdbx_seq_one_letter_code
_entity_poly.pdbx_strand_id
1 'polypeptide(L)'
;MFLVEVAGLRCLYTGDYSRLPDRHLPGADTPPVTPHIVIVESTYGTSRHLPRLQREQLLIDTIRATLNRGGRVIMPIVALGRAQELLLLLDDYWEAHKSELSGIPIYQASSMMSKALGVYQTYVESLNEDIKKVFHERNPFKFRHVQTLKNPAHFIADYSGPCVIMATPSGLQSGASRDFFEAWCEDARNACIICDFAVQGTLAKEILGGPSSITTREGRRVPLRIAVHNISFSAHADFDQTSGFLDTVKPPHVVLVHGEYGEMRKLAKALKDGAKAAGLAREVYTPVLQQTVAIGHQPDRSVRLQGRLGEKPLRSDDVVRGVLVRQAGGFGQQLLHPDDLPRYTKLLKGRVTQRQAISVDVPFSVIRLALEVMFEGVEGAGTLPVTSVPGAGGKGGEVLAVTVGETVEVRYVAADDASGTDAHVVLEWEGGRHGDMVADAVIAVVLQAVGEPVEATNAESAMIRARAAGDEAAEAAAEVQLIAALLRSQYGTAAVDEAGGSISLTVDGVSALVDYRAGKVVCGDAGLQARISKSLERLAVAIRPVGVDRLQG
;
A
#
# COMPACT_ATOMS: atom_id res chain seq x y z
N MET A 1 -21.02 5.09 -11.09
CA MET A 1 -20.69 5.38 -9.67
C MET A 1 -19.65 4.37 -9.20
N PHE A 2 -18.66 4.81 -8.42
CA PHE A 2 -17.61 3.95 -7.90
C PHE A 2 -17.72 3.79 -6.39
N LEU A 3 -17.89 2.55 -5.93
CA LEU A 3 -17.81 2.20 -4.51
C LEU A 3 -16.42 1.67 -4.21
N VAL A 4 -15.69 2.35 -3.33
CA VAL A 4 -14.33 2.01 -2.94
C VAL A 4 -14.34 1.59 -1.47
N GLU A 5 -13.72 0.45 -1.17
CA GLU A 5 -13.57 -0.06 0.19
C GLU A 5 -12.09 -0.17 0.57
N VAL A 6 -11.70 0.46 1.69
CA VAL A 6 -10.34 0.45 2.22
C VAL A 6 -10.41 0.21 3.72
N ALA A 7 -9.82 -0.89 4.20
CA ALA A 7 -9.82 -1.25 5.62
C ALA A 7 -11.22 -1.27 6.28
N GLY A 8 -12.25 -1.69 5.54
CA GLY A 8 -13.64 -1.69 6.01
C GLY A 8 -14.37 -0.34 5.89
N LEU A 9 -13.66 0.75 5.62
CA LEU A 9 -14.26 2.04 5.29
C LEU A 9 -14.72 2.05 3.85
N ARG A 10 -15.95 2.50 3.61
CA ARG A 10 -16.63 2.47 2.31
C ARG A 10 -16.94 3.88 1.85
N CYS A 11 -16.41 4.27 0.70
CA CYS A 11 -16.64 5.57 0.07
C CYS A 11 -17.31 5.37 -1.30
N LEU A 12 -18.46 6.01 -1.51
CA LEU A 12 -19.15 6.04 -2.79
C LEU A 12 -18.92 7.39 -3.47
N TYR A 13 -18.36 7.38 -4.67
CA TYR A 13 -18.30 8.55 -5.53
C TYR A 13 -19.33 8.40 -6.66
N THR A 14 -20.30 9.32 -6.71
CA THR A 14 -21.36 9.24 -7.72
C THR A 14 -20.87 9.65 -9.10
N GLY A 15 -19.97 10.65 -9.17
CA GLY A 15 -19.85 11.47 -10.38
C GLY A 15 -21.17 12.19 -10.67
N ASP A 16 -21.50 12.38 -11.94
CA ASP A 16 -22.80 12.87 -12.36
C ASP A 16 -23.77 11.70 -12.53
N TYR A 17 -25.00 11.84 -12.04
CA TYR A 17 -25.99 10.77 -12.05
C TYR A 17 -27.42 11.30 -12.14
N SER A 18 -28.31 10.50 -12.72
CA SER A 18 -29.77 10.67 -12.66
C SER A 18 -30.39 9.43 -12.04
N ARG A 19 -31.39 9.60 -11.18
CA ARG A 19 -32.14 8.49 -10.58
C ARG A 19 -33.35 8.10 -11.42
N LEU A 20 -33.77 8.95 -12.35
CA LEU A 20 -34.89 8.67 -13.24
C LEU A 20 -34.37 8.05 -14.54
N PRO A 21 -34.95 6.93 -15.00
CA PRO A 21 -34.65 6.40 -16.31
C PRO A 21 -35.15 7.37 -17.39
N ASP A 22 -34.35 7.52 -18.43
CA ASP A 22 -34.75 8.24 -19.64
C ASP A 22 -35.15 7.25 -20.75
N ARG A 23 -35.31 7.75 -21.98
CA ARG A 23 -35.70 6.91 -23.13
C ARG A 23 -34.70 5.82 -23.47
N HIS A 24 -33.43 5.95 -23.12
CA HIS A 24 -32.36 5.04 -23.50
C HIS A 24 -31.40 4.62 -22.37
N LEU A 25 -31.25 5.42 -21.30
CA LEU A 25 -30.43 5.09 -20.15
C LEU A 25 -31.28 4.67 -18.95
N PRO A 26 -30.80 3.69 -18.16
CA PRO A 26 -31.41 3.36 -16.88
C PRO A 26 -31.18 4.48 -15.86
N GLY A 27 -32.00 4.50 -14.80
CA GLY A 27 -31.72 5.30 -13.61
C GLY A 27 -30.53 4.70 -12.84
N ALA A 28 -29.80 5.53 -12.11
CA ALA A 28 -28.65 5.10 -11.33
C ALA A 28 -29.06 4.15 -10.21
N ASP A 29 -28.28 3.09 -9.99
CA ASP A 29 -28.55 2.06 -8.98
C ASP A 29 -28.33 2.55 -7.54
N THR A 30 -28.97 1.90 -6.58
CA THR A 30 -28.62 2.08 -5.15
C THR A 30 -27.54 1.07 -4.78
N PRO A 31 -26.46 1.46 -4.08
CA PRO A 31 -25.45 0.50 -3.64
C PRO A 31 -26.07 -0.57 -2.72
N PRO A 32 -25.65 -1.84 -2.83
CA PRO A 32 -26.20 -2.94 -2.02
C PRO A 32 -25.79 -2.86 -0.55
N VAL A 33 -24.75 -2.08 -0.23
CA VAL A 33 -24.24 -1.87 1.13
C VAL A 33 -24.21 -0.38 1.43
N THR A 34 -24.51 -0.02 2.68
CA THR A 34 -24.43 1.37 3.12
C THR A 34 -22.98 1.85 3.13
N PRO A 35 -22.63 2.86 2.31
CA PRO A 35 -21.33 3.53 2.37
C PRO A 35 -21.25 4.43 3.61
N HIS A 36 -20.04 4.57 4.13
CA HIS A 36 -19.75 5.48 5.24
C HIS A 36 -19.62 6.93 4.76
N ILE A 37 -19.08 7.10 3.56
CA ILE A 37 -18.88 8.41 2.92
C ILE A 37 -19.55 8.38 1.55
N VAL A 38 -20.34 9.40 1.23
CA VAL A 38 -20.88 9.62 -0.12
C VAL A 38 -20.38 10.96 -0.64
N ILE A 39 -19.64 10.93 -1.74
CA ILE A 39 -19.24 12.12 -2.51
C ILE A 39 -20.23 12.24 -3.67
N VAL A 40 -21.05 13.29 -3.65
CA VAL A 40 -22.18 13.46 -4.57
C VAL A 40 -22.16 14.83 -5.26
N GLU A 41 -22.57 14.86 -6.53
CA GLU A 41 -22.72 16.12 -7.27
C GLU A 41 -23.81 17.04 -6.66
N SER A 42 -23.78 18.31 -7.03
CA SER A 42 -24.72 19.33 -6.53
C SER A 42 -25.14 20.31 -7.62
N THR A 43 -25.13 19.88 -8.88
CA THR A 43 -25.33 20.71 -10.08
C THR A 43 -26.61 21.54 -10.02
N TYR A 44 -27.74 20.93 -9.63
CA TYR A 44 -29.04 21.61 -9.53
C TYR A 44 -29.37 22.17 -8.14
N GLY A 45 -28.53 21.92 -7.13
CA GLY A 45 -28.74 22.40 -5.77
C GLY A 45 -30.13 22.06 -5.24
N THR A 46 -30.94 23.11 -4.99
CA THR A 46 -32.32 22.98 -4.47
C THR A 46 -33.41 23.05 -5.55
N SER A 47 -33.02 23.10 -6.82
CA SER A 47 -33.94 23.14 -7.96
C SER A 47 -34.67 21.81 -8.12
N ARG A 48 -35.88 21.86 -8.68
CA ARG A 48 -36.71 20.70 -8.98
C ARG A 48 -37.06 20.68 -10.45
N HIS A 49 -36.98 19.51 -11.07
CA HIS A 49 -37.41 19.38 -12.47
C HIS A 49 -38.92 19.20 -12.57
N LEU A 50 -39.49 19.70 -13.68
CA LEU A 50 -40.83 19.30 -14.07
C LEU A 50 -40.85 17.80 -14.40
N PRO A 51 -41.99 17.11 -14.17
CA PRO A 51 -42.17 15.73 -14.60
C PRO A 51 -41.81 15.54 -16.07
N ARG A 52 -41.17 14.40 -16.41
CA ARG A 52 -40.65 14.13 -17.77
C ARG A 52 -41.69 14.38 -18.86
N LEU A 53 -42.90 13.84 -18.72
CA LEU A 53 -43.97 13.99 -19.71
C LEU A 53 -44.35 15.46 -19.94
N GLN A 54 -44.36 16.28 -18.89
CA GLN A 54 -44.65 17.70 -19.03
C GLN A 54 -43.51 18.45 -19.73
N ARG A 55 -42.25 18.07 -19.49
CA ARG A 55 -41.09 18.62 -20.20
C ARG A 55 -41.07 18.25 -21.67
N GLU A 56 -41.34 16.99 -21.99
CA GLU A 56 -41.46 16.50 -23.37
C GLU A 56 -42.56 17.27 -24.10
N GLN A 57 -43.75 17.40 -23.50
CA GLN A 57 -44.85 18.15 -24.08
C GLN A 57 -44.50 19.63 -24.29
N LEU A 58 -43.91 20.29 -23.29
CA LEU A 58 -43.50 21.70 -23.38
C LEU A 58 -42.48 21.92 -24.51
N LEU A 59 -41.52 21.01 -24.67
CA LEU A 59 -40.54 21.06 -25.76
C LEU A 59 -41.24 20.98 -27.12
N ILE A 60 -42.09 19.97 -27.31
CA ILE A 60 -42.82 19.76 -28.55
C ILE A 60 -43.73 20.95 -28.88
N ASP A 61 -44.47 21.47 -27.91
CA ASP A 61 -45.35 22.62 -28.11
C ASP A 61 -44.58 23.87 -28.52
N THR A 62 -43.43 24.10 -27.89
CA THR A 62 -42.53 25.22 -28.25
C THR A 62 -42.01 25.07 -29.67
N ILE A 63 -41.61 23.86 -30.06
CA ILE A 63 -41.13 23.55 -31.41
C ILE A 63 -42.25 23.76 -32.43
N ARG A 64 -43.44 23.19 -32.22
CA ARG A 64 -44.59 23.33 -33.14
C ARG A 64 -45.03 24.77 -33.28
N ALA A 65 -45.15 25.51 -32.18
CA ALA A 65 -45.50 26.93 -32.22
C ALA A 65 -44.49 27.76 -33.01
N THR A 66 -43.21 27.36 -33.02
CA THR A 66 -42.15 28.01 -33.80
C THR A 66 -42.22 27.63 -35.28
N LEU A 67 -42.45 26.36 -35.59
CA LEU A 67 -42.58 25.88 -36.97
C LEU A 67 -43.84 26.43 -37.65
N ASN A 68 -44.97 26.50 -36.93
CA ASN A 68 -46.25 26.99 -37.45
C ASN A 68 -46.23 28.48 -37.85
N ARG A 69 -45.36 29.29 -37.24
CA ARG A 69 -45.11 30.68 -37.65
C ARG A 69 -44.01 30.84 -38.71
N GLY A 70 -43.56 29.72 -39.31
CA GLY A 70 -42.52 29.69 -40.34
C GLY A 70 -41.11 29.98 -39.82
N GLY A 71 -40.90 29.85 -38.51
CA GLY A 71 -39.59 30.05 -37.87
C GLY A 71 -38.72 28.81 -37.85
N ARG A 72 -37.47 29.00 -37.42
CA ARG A 72 -36.47 27.94 -37.23
C ARG A 72 -36.19 27.74 -35.76
N VAL A 73 -36.01 26.49 -35.36
CA VAL A 73 -35.62 26.14 -33.99
C VAL A 73 -34.15 25.75 -33.97
N ILE A 74 -33.38 26.39 -33.09
CA ILE A 74 -32.03 25.95 -32.73
C ILE A 74 -32.02 25.36 -31.32
N MET A 75 -31.43 24.17 -31.19
CA MET A 75 -31.23 23.45 -29.93
C MET A 75 -29.73 23.26 -29.73
N PRO A 76 -29.04 24.18 -29.04
CA PRO A 76 -27.65 24.00 -28.68
C PRO A 76 -27.53 22.89 -27.64
N ILE A 77 -26.76 21.85 -27.95
CA ILE A 77 -26.66 20.63 -27.12
C ILE A 77 -25.26 20.04 -27.12
N VAL A 78 -24.95 19.23 -26.11
CA VAL A 78 -23.75 18.39 -26.11
C VAL A 78 -23.88 17.22 -27.10
N ALA A 79 -22.76 16.80 -27.70
CA ALA A 79 -22.78 15.82 -28.79
C ALA A 79 -23.14 14.39 -28.34
N LEU A 80 -22.94 14.07 -27.05
CA LEU A 80 -23.18 12.75 -26.47
C LEU A 80 -24.05 12.89 -25.22
N GLY A 81 -24.90 11.90 -24.97
CA GLY A 81 -25.84 11.90 -23.85
C GLY A 81 -27.21 12.45 -24.25
N ARG A 82 -27.48 13.71 -23.93
CA ARG A 82 -28.83 14.31 -24.09
C ARG A 82 -29.24 14.50 -25.54
N ALA A 83 -28.28 14.69 -26.44
CA ALA A 83 -28.54 14.69 -27.88
C ALA A 83 -29.30 13.43 -28.33
N GLN A 84 -28.87 12.25 -27.90
CA GLN A 84 -29.48 11.00 -28.33
C GLN A 84 -30.90 10.83 -27.76
N GLU A 85 -31.14 11.25 -26.52
CA GLU A 85 -32.49 11.26 -25.92
C GLU A 85 -33.46 12.15 -26.71
N LEU A 86 -33.06 13.39 -27.01
CA LEU A 86 -33.89 14.33 -27.75
C LEU A 86 -34.11 13.89 -29.21
N LEU A 87 -33.10 13.29 -29.83
CA LEU A 87 -33.25 12.73 -31.19
C LEU A 87 -34.27 11.60 -31.22
N LEU A 88 -34.27 10.69 -30.23
CA LEU A 88 -35.28 9.64 -30.09
C LEU A 88 -36.68 10.24 -29.90
N LEU A 89 -36.83 11.22 -29.01
CA LEU A 89 -38.09 11.92 -28.77
C LEU A 89 -38.63 12.57 -30.05
N LEU A 90 -37.79 13.30 -30.76
CA LEU A 90 -38.20 14.02 -31.97
C LEU A 90 -38.50 13.06 -33.13
N ASP A 91 -37.71 12.00 -33.34
CA ASP A 91 -37.96 11.02 -34.42
C ASP A 91 -39.27 10.27 -34.20
N ASP A 92 -39.55 9.84 -32.96
CA ASP A 92 -40.83 9.22 -32.59
C ASP A 92 -42.01 10.18 -32.79
N TYR A 93 -41.85 11.44 -32.38
CA TYR A 93 -42.91 12.45 -32.53
C TYR A 93 -43.19 12.77 -34.00
N TRP A 94 -42.14 12.92 -34.82
CA TRP A 94 -42.27 13.18 -36.26
C TRP A 94 -42.93 12.02 -36.98
N GLU A 95 -42.58 10.78 -36.62
CA GLU A 95 -43.24 9.60 -37.20
C GLU A 95 -44.73 9.57 -36.87
N ALA A 96 -45.10 9.84 -35.62
CA ALA A 96 -46.50 9.85 -35.18
C ALA A 96 -47.34 10.97 -35.83
N HIS A 97 -46.72 12.11 -36.17
CA HIS A 97 -47.39 13.28 -36.73
C HIS A 97 -46.99 13.55 -38.18
N LYS A 98 -46.68 12.49 -38.94
CA LYS A 98 -46.18 12.59 -40.32
C LYS A 98 -47.08 13.42 -41.22
N SER A 99 -48.40 13.41 -41.06
CA SER A 99 -49.32 14.22 -41.88
C SER A 99 -49.16 15.73 -41.69
N GLU A 100 -48.80 16.19 -40.48
CA GLU A 100 -48.64 17.61 -40.14
C GLU A 100 -47.19 18.08 -40.37
N LEU A 101 -46.21 17.23 -40.05
CA LEU A 101 -44.79 17.58 -40.06
C LEU A 101 -44.04 17.10 -41.31
N SER A 102 -44.72 16.45 -42.26
CA SER A 102 -44.14 16.01 -43.52
C SER A 102 -43.56 17.21 -44.29
N GLY A 103 -42.24 17.17 -44.50
CA GLY A 103 -41.50 18.21 -45.21
C GLY A 103 -40.70 19.16 -44.32
N ILE A 104 -40.87 19.10 -42.98
CA ILE A 104 -40.04 19.86 -42.03
C ILE A 104 -38.87 18.99 -41.56
N PRO A 105 -37.62 19.28 -41.98
CA PRO A 105 -36.48 18.46 -41.63
C PRO A 105 -35.96 18.74 -40.20
N ILE A 106 -35.45 17.68 -39.57
CA ILE A 106 -34.62 17.77 -38.37
C ILE A 106 -33.16 17.57 -38.79
N TYR A 107 -32.27 18.48 -38.43
CA TYR A 107 -30.84 18.38 -38.71
C TYR A 107 -30.02 18.22 -37.43
N GLN A 108 -29.07 17.29 -37.46
CA GLN A 108 -27.94 17.29 -36.53
C GLN A 108 -26.71 17.92 -37.20
N ALA A 109 -26.21 19.00 -36.61
CA ALA A 109 -25.06 19.76 -37.11
C ALA A 109 -23.80 19.44 -36.28
N SER A 110 -23.44 18.15 -36.22
CA SER A 110 -22.21 17.71 -35.56
C SER A 110 -21.75 16.36 -36.09
N SER A 111 -20.51 16.30 -36.59
CA SER A 111 -19.87 15.04 -36.98
C SER A 111 -19.65 14.12 -35.78
N MET A 112 -19.50 14.68 -34.57
CA MET A 112 -19.34 13.93 -33.34
C MET A 112 -20.64 13.21 -32.95
N MET A 113 -21.81 13.87 -33.08
CA MET A 113 -23.11 13.25 -32.81
C MET A 113 -23.32 12.01 -33.68
N SER A 114 -22.99 12.10 -34.98
CA SER A 114 -23.11 10.96 -35.89
C SER A 114 -22.17 9.80 -35.54
N LYS A 115 -20.92 10.09 -35.15
CA LYS A 115 -19.97 9.06 -34.70
C LYS A 115 -20.40 8.42 -33.37
N ALA A 116 -20.99 9.21 -32.47
CA ALA A 116 -21.48 8.72 -31.19
C ALA A 116 -22.56 7.65 -31.37
N LEU A 117 -23.43 7.76 -32.38
CA LEU A 117 -24.45 6.74 -32.66
C LEU A 117 -23.84 5.34 -32.88
N GLY A 118 -22.65 5.25 -33.49
CA GLY A 118 -21.94 3.97 -33.63
C GLY A 118 -21.53 3.39 -32.27
N VAL A 119 -21.14 4.23 -31.31
CA VAL A 119 -20.81 3.79 -29.94
C VAL A 119 -22.06 3.30 -29.22
N TYR A 120 -23.17 4.03 -29.31
CA TYR A 120 -24.45 3.59 -28.72
C TYR A 120 -24.92 2.25 -29.28
N GLN A 121 -24.73 2.01 -30.57
CA GLN A 121 -25.07 0.73 -31.22
C GLN A 121 -24.15 -0.43 -30.77
N THR A 122 -22.88 -0.15 -30.48
CA THR A 122 -21.96 -1.18 -29.97
C THR A 122 -22.26 -1.54 -28.51
N TYR A 123 -22.67 -0.58 -27.68
CA TYR A 123 -22.90 -0.77 -26.24
C TYR A 123 -24.39 -0.81 -25.87
N VAL A 124 -25.23 -1.44 -26.70
CA VAL A 124 -26.69 -1.58 -26.46
C VAL A 124 -26.98 -2.30 -25.14
N GLU A 125 -26.13 -3.23 -24.72
CA GLU A 125 -26.29 -3.95 -23.45
C GLU A 125 -26.23 -3.05 -22.20
N SER A 126 -25.64 -1.86 -22.32
CA SER A 126 -25.56 -0.86 -21.25
C SER A 126 -26.79 0.08 -21.21
N LEU A 127 -27.68 -0.01 -22.19
CA LEU A 127 -28.90 0.80 -22.27
C LEU A 127 -30.03 0.19 -21.44
N ASN A 128 -31.16 0.89 -21.34
CA ASN A 128 -32.33 0.38 -20.64
C ASN A 128 -32.98 -0.82 -21.38
N GLU A 129 -33.80 -1.58 -20.67
CA GLU A 129 -34.47 -2.78 -21.21
C GLU A 129 -35.42 -2.46 -22.37
N ASP A 130 -35.99 -1.25 -22.40
CA ASP A 130 -36.90 -0.82 -23.47
C ASP A 130 -36.16 -0.70 -24.81
N ILE A 131 -34.99 -0.06 -24.83
CA ILE A 131 -34.16 0.04 -26.03
C ILE A 131 -33.61 -1.31 -26.44
N LYS A 132 -33.19 -2.17 -25.50
CA LYS A 132 -32.72 -3.52 -25.85
C LYS A 132 -33.79 -4.31 -26.61
N LYS A 133 -35.03 -4.28 -26.13
CA LYS A 133 -36.17 -4.91 -26.81
C LYS A 133 -36.40 -4.35 -28.20
N VAL A 134 -36.45 -3.02 -28.34
CA VAL A 134 -36.64 -2.39 -29.65
C VAL A 134 -35.48 -2.73 -30.59
N PHE A 135 -34.24 -2.79 -30.09
CA PHE A 135 -33.05 -3.08 -30.88
C PHE A 135 -33.09 -4.46 -31.55
N HIS A 136 -33.74 -5.46 -30.92
CA HIS A 136 -33.94 -6.78 -31.52
C HIS A 136 -34.82 -6.74 -32.78
N GLU A 137 -35.77 -5.79 -32.85
CA GLU A 137 -36.66 -5.62 -34.01
C GLU A 137 -36.07 -4.65 -35.04
N ARG A 138 -35.53 -3.52 -34.55
CA ARG A 138 -34.98 -2.44 -35.38
C ARG A 138 -33.99 -1.60 -34.58
N ASN A 139 -33.00 -1.04 -35.26
CA ASN A 139 -32.07 -0.09 -34.62
C ASN A 139 -32.77 1.27 -34.37
N PRO A 140 -33.03 1.67 -33.10
CA PRO A 140 -33.71 2.93 -32.77
C PRO A 140 -32.81 4.17 -32.98
N PHE A 141 -31.50 3.99 -33.09
CA PHE A 141 -30.54 5.06 -33.38
C PHE A 141 -30.36 5.29 -34.89
N LYS A 142 -31.07 4.54 -35.74
CA LYS A 142 -31.20 4.80 -37.17
C LYS A 142 -32.46 5.62 -37.42
N PHE A 143 -32.35 6.91 -37.16
CA PHE A 143 -33.46 7.87 -37.28
C PHE A 143 -33.99 7.97 -38.71
N ARG A 144 -35.30 8.17 -38.84
CA ARG A 144 -36.02 8.27 -40.13
C ARG A 144 -36.18 9.71 -40.59
N HIS A 145 -36.34 10.64 -39.66
CA HIS A 145 -36.63 12.05 -39.91
C HIS A 145 -35.46 12.98 -39.60
N VAL A 146 -34.36 12.45 -39.06
CA VAL A 146 -33.15 13.20 -38.71
C VAL A 146 -32.10 13.05 -39.80
N GLN A 147 -31.60 14.18 -40.30
CA GLN A 147 -30.55 14.24 -41.30
C GLN A 147 -29.25 14.81 -40.71
N THR A 148 -28.11 14.29 -41.17
CA THR A 148 -26.80 14.81 -40.75
C THR A 148 -26.37 15.95 -41.66
N LEU A 149 -26.13 17.12 -41.09
CA LEU A 149 -25.68 18.27 -41.83
C LEU A 149 -24.15 18.26 -41.97
N LYS A 150 -23.66 18.15 -43.21
CA LYS A 150 -22.22 18.09 -43.51
C LYS A 150 -21.56 19.48 -43.56
N ASN A 151 -22.26 20.49 -44.07
CA ASN A 151 -21.72 21.84 -44.24
C ASN A 151 -22.69 22.89 -43.66
N PRO A 152 -22.51 23.29 -42.38
CA PRO A 152 -23.34 24.29 -41.73
C PRO A 152 -23.37 25.65 -42.45
N ALA A 153 -22.23 26.12 -42.96
CA ALA A 153 -22.13 27.44 -43.58
C ALA A 153 -22.97 27.56 -44.86
N HIS A 154 -22.88 26.55 -45.73
CA HIS A 154 -23.70 26.49 -46.95
C HIS A 154 -25.19 26.38 -46.64
N PHE A 155 -25.55 25.65 -45.59
CA PHE A 155 -26.95 25.54 -45.18
C PHE A 155 -27.52 26.88 -44.70
N ILE A 156 -26.74 27.63 -43.91
CA ILE A 156 -27.15 28.96 -43.43
C ILE A 156 -27.42 29.92 -44.59
N ALA A 157 -26.63 29.85 -45.66
CA ALA A 157 -26.78 30.71 -46.83
C ALA A 157 -28.02 30.38 -47.67
N ASP A 158 -28.28 29.09 -47.91
CA ASP A 158 -29.24 28.67 -48.95
C ASP A 158 -30.60 28.24 -48.41
N TYR A 159 -30.69 27.83 -47.14
CA TYR A 159 -31.93 27.28 -46.60
C TYR A 159 -32.82 28.36 -45.96
N SER A 160 -33.99 28.57 -46.53
CA SER A 160 -34.94 29.61 -46.09
C SER A 160 -36.12 29.09 -45.26
N GLY A 161 -36.42 27.79 -45.29
CA GLY A 161 -37.62 27.19 -44.69
C GLY A 161 -37.60 26.98 -43.16
N PRO A 162 -38.72 26.50 -42.58
CA PRO A 162 -38.79 26.08 -41.18
C PRO A 162 -38.04 24.75 -40.99
N CYS A 163 -37.21 24.68 -39.96
CA CYS A 163 -36.48 23.46 -39.60
C CYS A 163 -36.15 23.43 -38.11
N VAL A 164 -35.76 22.24 -37.63
CA VAL A 164 -35.18 22.05 -36.30
C VAL A 164 -33.72 21.68 -36.44
N ILE A 165 -32.82 22.42 -35.80
CA ILE A 165 -31.38 22.16 -35.82
C ILE A 165 -30.87 21.89 -34.41
N MET A 166 -30.30 20.70 -34.22
CA MET A 166 -29.51 20.35 -33.05
C MET A 166 -28.04 20.57 -33.36
N ALA A 167 -27.38 21.46 -32.63
CA ALA A 167 -26.01 21.88 -32.94
C ALA A 167 -25.14 21.93 -31.69
N THR A 168 -23.85 21.67 -31.87
CA THR A 168 -22.87 21.65 -30.78
C THR A 168 -21.95 22.88 -30.84
N PRO A 169 -21.39 23.35 -29.70
CA PRO A 169 -21.63 22.93 -28.31
C PRO A 169 -22.85 23.61 -27.66
N SER A 170 -23.32 23.09 -26.53
CA SER A 170 -24.47 23.63 -25.77
C SER A 170 -24.27 25.07 -25.25
N GLY A 171 -23.03 25.45 -24.93
CA GLY A 171 -22.72 26.75 -24.33
C GLY A 171 -22.75 27.95 -25.29
N LEU A 172 -23.01 27.75 -26.59
CA LEU A 172 -23.00 28.81 -27.64
C LEU A 172 -21.71 29.64 -27.70
N GLN A 173 -20.57 29.05 -27.33
CA GLN A 173 -19.29 29.76 -27.34
C GLN A 173 -18.66 29.85 -28.73
N SER A 174 -18.80 28.77 -29.51
CA SER A 174 -18.13 28.61 -30.80
C SER A 174 -18.84 27.56 -31.64
N GLY A 175 -18.28 27.22 -32.81
CA GLY A 175 -18.78 26.14 -33.67
C GLY A 175 -20.18 26.36 -34.23
N ALA A 176 -20.76 25.28 -34.76
CA ALA A 176 -22.00 25.33 -35.51
C ALA A 176 -23.17 25.92 -34.71
N SER A 177 -23.28 25.59 -33.41
CA SER A 177 -24.34 26.16 -32.56
C SER A 177 -24.29 27.69 -32.51
N ARG A 178 -23.08 28.26 -32.42
CA ARG A 178 -22.88 29.70 -32.41
C ARG A 178 -23.10 30.31 -33.80
N ASP A 179 -22.65 29.64 -34.85
CA ASP A 179 -22.87 30.07 -36.24
C ASP A 179 -24.37 30.19 -36.55
N PHE A 180 -25.16 29.16 -36.23
CA PHE A 180 -26.61 29.16 -36.40
C PHE A 180 -27.29 30.20 -35.51
N PHE A 181 -26.86 30.33 -34.26
CA PHE A 181 -27.45 31.30 -33.35
C PHE A 181 -27.25 32.74 -33.85
N GLU A 182 -26.01 33.11 -34.21
CA GLU A 182 -25.70 34.45 -34.73
C GLU A 182 -26.49 34.76 -36.01
N ALA A 183 -26.64 33.77 -36.91
CA ALA A 183 -27.40 33.94 -38.14
C ALA A 183 -28.91 34.12 -37.92
N TRP A 184 -29.46 33.61 -36.82
CA TRP A 184 -30.91 33.51 -36.60
C TRP A 184 -31.43 34.38 -35.46
N CYS A 185 -30.55 34.96 -34.64
CA CYS A 185 -30.91 35.67 -33.41
C CYS A 185 -31.72 36.96 -33.62
N GLU A 186 -31.64 37.58 -34.81
CA GLU A 186 -32.32 38.84 -35.13
C GLU A 186 -33.76 38.67 -35.63
N ASP A 187 -34.20 37.44 -35.91
CA ASP A 187 -35.57 37.14 -36.38
C ASP A 187 -36.44 36.60 -35.25
N ALA A 188 -37.51 37.33 -34.94
CA ALA A 188 -38.46 37.02 -33.87
C ALA A 188 -39.30 35.75 -34.14
N ARG A 189 -39.32 35.25 -35.38
CA ARG A 189 -39.99 34.00 -35.70
C ARG A 189 -39.21 32.80 -35.18
N ASN A 190 -37.90 32.91 -35.00
CA ASN A 190 -37.07 31.79 -34.57
C ASN A 190 -37.19 31.51 -33.07
N ALA A 191 -36.72 30.34 -32.65
CA ALA A 191 -36.56 30.01 -31.23
C ALA A 191 -35.23 29.33 -30.95
N CYS A 192 -34.61 29.67 -29.82
CA CYS A 192 -33.46 29.00 -29.25
C CYS A 192 -33.90 28.28 -27.97
N ILE A 193 -33.78 26.95 -27.94
CA ILE A 193 -34.21 26.14 -26.79
C ILE A 193 -32.97 25.56 -26.10
N ILE A 194 -32.65 26.12 -24.93
CA ILE A 194 -31.57 25.62 -24.08
C ILE A 194 -32.06 24.40 -23.33
N CYS A 195 -31.47 23.24 -23.66
CA CYS A 195 -31.85 21.94 -23.10
C CYS A 195 -30.93 21.46 -21.97
N ASP A 196 -29.67 21.90 -21.95
CA ASP A 196 -28.67 21.51 -20.95
C ASP A 196 -28.49 22.57 -19.86
N PHE A 197 -27.73 22.22 -18.81
CA PHE A 197 -27.32 23.18 -17.79
C PHE A 197 -26.40 24.26 -18.40
N ALA A 198 -26.84 25.52 -18.36
CA ALA A 198 -26.07 26.65 -18.87
C ALA A 198 -25.06 27.15 -17.80
N VAL A 199 -23.78 26.87 -18.04
CA VAL A 199 -22.67 27.25 -17.14
C VAL A 199 -22.51 28.78 -17.10
N GLN A 200 -22.20 29.33 -15.92
CA GLN A 200 -21.93 30.76 -15.75
C GLN A 200 -20.77 31.24 -16.62
N GLY A 201 -20.88 32.47 -17.14
CA GLY A 201 -19.93 33.04 -18.09
C GLY A 201 -20.11 32.55 -19.53
N THR A 202 -21.15 31.74 -19.82
CA THR A 202 -21.46 31.33 -21.19
C THR A 202 -22.50 32.20 -21.89
N LEU A 203 -22.45 32.31 -23.23
CA LEU A 203 -23.50 32.99 -23.99
C LEU A 203 -24.87 32.33 -23.76
N ALA A 204 -24.92 30.99 -23.69
CA ALA A 204 -26.15 30.28 -23.34
C ALA A 204 -26.74 30.76 -22.00
N LYS A 205 -25.91 31.04 -21.00
CA LYS A 205 -26.38 31.58 -19.71
C LYS A 205 -26.76 33.07 -19.80
N GLU A 206 -26.04 33.85 -20.59
CA GLU A 206 -26.31 35.28 -20.82
C GLU A 206 -27.69 35.48 -21.46
N ILE A 207 -28.01 34.74 -22.52
CA ILE A 207 -29.28 34.92 -23.26
C ILE A 207 -30.51 34.48 -22.46
N LEU A 208 -30.33 33.58 -21.48
CA LEU A 208 -31.39 33.25 -20.52
C LEU A 208 -31.78 34.43 -19.63
N GLY A 209 -30.90 35.42 -19.46
CA GLY A 209 -31.21 36.68 -18.78
C GLY A 209 -32.04 37.65 -19.61
N GLY A 210 -32.28 37.37 -20.89
CA GLY A 210 -33.07 38.21 -21.80
C GLY A 210 -32.44 39.58 -22.12
N PRO A 211 -31.15 39.64 -22.50
CA PRO A 211 -30.54 40.91 -22.90
C PRO A 211 -31.17 41.44 -24.20
N SER A 212 -31.19 42.76 -24.38
CA SER A 212 -31.73 43.38 -25.61
C SER A 212 -30.84 43.19 -26.85
N SER A 213 -29.55 42.92 -26.64
CA SER A 213 -28.57 42.68 -27.70
C SER A 213 -27.49 41.73 -27.21
N ILE A 214 -26.86 41.03 -28.16
CA ILE A 214 -25.71 40.15 -27.90
C ILE A 214 -24.52 40.60 -28.74
N THR A 215 -23.31 40.27 -28.28
CA THR A 215 -22.08 40.56 -29.02
C THR A 215 -21.67 39.33 -29.83
N THR A 216 -21.58 39.47 -31.15
CA THR A 216 -21.12 38.41 -32.05
C THR A 216 -19.62 38.16 -31.88
N ARG A 217 -19.10 37.03 -32.37
CA ARG A 217 -17.66 36.73 -32.34
C ARG A 217 -16.81 37.74 -33.10
N GLU A 218 -17.39 38.41 -34.10
CA GLU A 218 -16.75 39.49 -34.86
C GLU A 218 -16.77 40.83 -34.10
N GLY A 219 -17.31 40.88 -32.88
CA GLY A 219 -17.40 42.09 -32.06
C GLY A 219 -18.58 43.01 -32.40
N ARG A 220 -19.48 42.60 -33.31
CA ARG A 220 -20.68 43.37 -33.65
C ARG A 220 -21.76 43.18 -32.59
N ARG A 221 -22.49 44.24 -32.24
CA ARG A 221 -23.70 44.12 -31.42
C ARG A 221 -24.91 43.93 -32.31
N VAL A 222 -25.67 42.87 -32.06
CA VAL A 222 -26.90 42.53 -32.81
C VAL A 222 -28.09 42.43 -31.85
N PRO A 223 -29.30 42.86 -32.25
CA PRO A 223 -30.49 42.76 -31.39
C PRO A 223 -30.89 41.31 -31.17
N LEU A 224 -31.20 40.95 -29.92
CA LEU A 224 -31.73 39.62 -29.59
C LEU A 224 -33.25 39.63 -29.75
N ARG A 225 -33.76 39.12 -30.87
CA ARG A 225 -35.21 39.01 -31.14
C ARG A 225 -35.73 37.57 -31.10
N ILE A 226 -34.86 36.60 -31.31
CA ILE A 226 -35.17 35.18 -31.20
C ILE A 226 -35.77 34.83 -29.83
N ALA A 227 -36.82 34.02 -29.82
CA ALA A 227 -37.41 33.56 -28.55
C ALA A 227 -36.46 32.58 -27.85
N VAL A 228 -36.08 32.86 -26.59
CA VAL A 228 -35.20 31.98 -25.81
C VAL A 228 -36.01 31.22 -24.79
N HIS A 229 -35.95 29.88 -24.83
CA HIS A 229 -36.65 29.00 -23.91
C HIS A 229 -35.66 28.15 -23.12
N ASN A 230 -35.92 27.96 -21.83
CA ASN A 230 -35.15 27.06 -20.97
C ASN A 230 -36.01 25.84 -20.63
N ILE A 231 -35.75 24.71 -21.29
CA ILE A 231 -36.49 23.47 -21.08
C ILE A 231 -35.45 22.40 -20.76
N SER A 232 -35.17 22.23 -19.47
CA SER A 232 -34.04 21.40 -19.05
C SER A 232 -34.32 19.90 -19.27
N PHE A 233 -33.50 19.26 -20.08
CA PHE A 233 -33.36 17.81 -20.26
C PHE A 233 -32.06 17.29 -19.66
N SER A 234 -31.47 18.02 -18.71
CA SER A 234 -30.23 17.59 -18.09
C SER A 234 -30.39 16.24 -17.37
N ALA A 235 -29.33 15.43 -17.42
CA ALA A 235 -29.25 14.12 -16.77
C ALA A 235 -28.63 14.17 -15.36
N HIS A 236 -28.59 15.35 -14.74
CA HIS A 236 -28.16 15.48 -13.35
C HIS A 236 -29.34 15.30 -12.40
N ALA A 237 -29.06 14.82 -11.20
CA ALA A 237 -30.05 14.68 -10.15
C ALA A 237 -30.52 16.06 -9.66
N ASP A 238 -31.84 16.23 -9.55
CA ASP A 238 -32.42 17.38 -8.87
C ASP A 238 -32.46 17.18 -7.36
N PHE A 239 -33.05 18.14 -6.64
CA PHE A 239 -33.14 18.11 -5.19
C PHE A 239 -33.86 16.85 -4.68
N ASP A 240 -35.00 16.50 -5.28
CA ASP A 240 -35.83 15.38 -4.82
C ASP A 240 -35.12 14.04 -5.09
N GLN A 241 -34.43 13.90 -6.23
CA GLN A 241 -33.61 12.72 -6.51
C GLN A 241 -32.41 12.60 -5.56
N THR A 242 -31.70 13.70 -5.30
CA THR A 242 -30.52 13.69 -4.42
C THR A 242 -30.88 13.45 -2.97
N SER A 243 -31.92 14.11 -2.44
CA SER A 243 -32.41 13.86 -1.09
C SER A 243 -32.90 12.42 -0.96
N GLY A 244 -33.75 11.96 -1.87
CA GLY A 244 -34.29 10.60 -1.85
C GLY A 244 -33.20 9.52 -1.93
N PHE A 245 -32.16 9.75 -2.73
CA PHE A 245 -31.00 8.86 -2.79
C PHE A 245 -30.26 8.81 -1.43
N LEU A 246 -29.92 9.96 -0.85
CA LEU A 246 -29.22 10.02 0.43
C LEU A 246 -30.06 9.48 1.59
N ASP A 247 -31.39 9.63 1.55
CA ASP A 247 -32.31 9.12 2.57
C ASP A 247 -32.53 7.61 2.48
N THR A 248 -32.35 7.05 1.28
CA THR A 248 -32.30 5.59 1.07
C THR A 248 -30.97 5.02 1.57
N VAL A 249 -29.85 5.65 1.18
CA VAL A 249 -28.50 5.17 1.48
C VAL A 249 -28.12 5.39 2.95
N LYS A 250 -28.62 6.48 3.56
CA LYS A 250 -28.35 6.90 4.95
C LYS A 250 -26.86 6.97 5.32
N PRO A 251 -26.00 7.62 4.51
CA PRO A 251 -24.60 7.75 4.85
C PRO A 251 -24.41 8.74 6.02
N PRO A 252 -23.49 8.47 6.96
CA PRO A 252 -23.16 9.40 8.04
C PRO A 252 -22.42 10.65 7.53
N HIS A 253 -21.65 10.53 6.44
CA HIS A 253 -20.88 11.63 5.86
C HIS A 253 -21.24 11.85 4.38
N VAL A 254 -21.59 13.08 4.03
CA VAL A 254 -21.90 13.50 2.65
C VAL A 254 -20.98 14.65 2.25
N VAL A 255 -20.24 14.49 1.16
CA VAL A 255 -19.39 15.53 0.58
C VAL A 255 -20.02 16.00 -0.71
N LEU A 256 -20.46 17.26 -0.75
CA LEU A 256 -21.01 17.87 -1.96
C LEU A 256 -19.87 18.40 -2.83
N VAL A 257 -19.90 18.04 -4.11
CA VAL A 257 -18.97 18.50 -5.15
C VAL A 257 -19.76 18.92 -6.39
N HIS A 258 -19.07 19.41 -7.43
CA HIS A 258 -19.68 19.68 -8.75
C HIS A 258 -21.00 20.46 -8.68
N GLY A 259 -20.94 21.72 -8.24
CA GLY A 259 -22.10 22.61 -8.12
C GLY A 259 -21.67 24.05 -7.87
N GLU A 260 -22.59 24.99 -8.12
CA GLU A 260 -22.37 26.41 -7.84
C GLU A 260 -22.33 26.66 -6.33
N TYR A 261 -21.45 27.55 -5.87
CA TYR A 261 -21.16 27.73 -4.45
C TYR A 261 -22.39 28.09 -3.60
N GLY A 262 -23.22 29.01 -4.10
CA GLY A 262 -24.45 29.44 -3.44
C GLY A 262 -25.48 28.30 -3.37
N GLU A 263 -25.75 27.65 -4.49
CA GLU A 263 -26.71 26.53 -4.57
C GLU A 263 -26.26 25.31 -3.77
N MET A 264 -24.97 24.99 -3.76
CA MET A 264 -24.39 23.90 -2.97
C MET A 264 -24.58 24.14 -1.46
N ARG A 265 -24.43 25.39 -0.99
CA ARG A 265 -24.68 25.74 0.41
C ARG A 265 -26.16 25.62 0.79
N LYS A 266 -27.07 26.02 -0.10
CA LYS A 266 -28.52 25.84 0.11
C LYS A 266 -28.88 24.37 0.19
N LEU A 267 -28.34 23.54 -0.70
CA LEU A 267 -28.50 22.09 -0.69
C LEU A 267 -27.97 21.48 0.60
N ALA A 268 -26.75 21.85 1.03
CA ALA A 268 -26.16 21.37 2.26
C ALA A 268 -27.03 21.68 3.50
N LYS A 269 -27.59 22.88 3.56
CA LYS A 269 -28.52 23.26 4.63
C LYS A 269 -29.80 22.40 4.59
N ALA A 270 -30.43 22.29 3.43
CA ALA A 270 -31.65 21.49 3.27
C ALA A 270 -31.44 20.01 3.64
N LEU A 271 -30.31 19.41 3.24
CA LEU A 271 -29.96 18.03 3.57
C LEU A 271 -29.69 17.83 5.08
N LYS A 272 -29.07 18.81 5.76
CA LYS A 272 -28.86 18.78 7.21
C LYS A 272 -30.18 18.90 7.97
N ASP A 273 -31.03 19.84 7.56
CA ASP A 273 -32.34 20.07 8.18
C ASP A 273 -33.25 18.83 8.00
N GLY A 274 -33.26 18.24 6.81
CA GLY A 274 -33.98 16.99 6.51
C GLY A 274 -33.47 15.81 7.32
N ALA A 275 -32.15 15.63 7.43
CA ALA A 275 -31.57 14.56 8.25
C ALA A 275 -31.91 14.71 9.74
N LYS A 276 -31.87 15.94 10.27
CA LYS A 276 -32.25 16.23 11.66
C LYS A 276 -33.72 15.91 11.92
N ALA A 277 -34.62 16.26 10.99
CA ALA A 277 -36.04 15.94 11.07
C ALA A 277 -36.29 14.42 11.05
N ALA A 278 -35.47 13.66 10.33
CA ALA A 278 -35.53 12.20 10.27
C ALA A 278 -34.78 11.48 11.42
N GLY A 279 -34.16 12.21 12.35
CA GLY A 279 -33.38 11.63 13.44
C GLY A 279 -32.07 10.97 13.00
N LEU A 280 -31.55 11.33 11.83
CA LEU A 280 -30.31 10.77 11.28
C LEU A 280 -29.11 11.65 11.63
N ALA A 281 -28.05 11.05 12.17
CA ALA A 281 -26.76 11.70 12.33
C ALA A 281 -26.05 11.76 10.96
N ARG A 282 -26.19 12.88 10.24
CA ARG A 282 -25.57 13.13 8.94
C ARG A 282 -24.77 14.42 8.97
N GLU A 283 -23.48 14.34 8.68
CA GLU A 283 -22.63 15.49 8.43
C GLU A 283 -22.53 15.76 6.93
N VAL A 284 -22.71 17.02 6.54
CA VAL A 284 -22.62 17.46 5.14
C VAL A 284 -21.51 18.49 5.00
N TYR A 285 -20.58 18.22 4.07
CA TYR A 285 -19.42 19.03 3.76
C TYR A 285 -19.55 19.66 2.37
N THR A 286 -19.07 20.89 2.23
CA THR A 286 -19.02 21.65 0.96
C THR A 286 -17.60 22.21 0.77
N PRO A 287 -16.59 21.36 0.55
CA PRO A 287 -15.22 21.80 0.47
C PRO A 287 -15.00 22.70 -0.75
N VAL A 288 -14.25 23.79 -0.57
CA VAL A 288 -13.72 24.55 -1.70
C VAL A 288 -12.51 23.83 -2.30
N LEU A 289 -12.08 24.25 -3.49
CA LEU A 289 -10.86 23.70 -4.11
C LEU A 289 -9.69 23.77 -3.13
N GLN A 290 -8.91 22.67 -3.07
CA GLN A 290 -7.77 22.47 -2.16
C GLN A 290 -8.10 22.38 -0.66
N GLN A 291 -9.37 22.47 -0.25
CA GLN A 291 -9.76 22.24 1.13
C GLN A 291 -9.80 20.73 1.44
N THR A 292 -9.04 20.32 2.46
CA THR A 292 -9.06 18.93 2.94
C THR A 292 -10.29 18.69 3.83
N VAL A 293 -11.00 17.58 3.61
CA VAL A 293 -12.07 17.09 4.49
C VAL A 293 -11.50 15.92 5.31
N ALA A 294 -11.40 16.10 6.62
CA ALA A 294 -10.90 15.08 7.54
C ALA A 294 -12.07 14.39 8.24
N ILE A 295 -12.22 13.08 8.02
CA ILE A 295 -13.25 12.24 8.64
C ILE A 295 -12.55 11.17 9.46
N GLY A 296 -12.75 11.20 10.78
CA GLY A 296 -12.20 10.18 11.68
C GLY A 296 -12.94 8.86 11.55
N HIS A 297 -12.21 7.77 11.36
CA HIS A 297 -12.77 6.43 11.38
C HIS A 297 -11.89 5.52 12.24
N GLN A 298 -12.49 4.84 13.20
CA GLN A 298 -11.84 3.78 13.96
C GLN A 298 -12.24 2.45 13.31
N PRO A 299 -11.34 1.82 12.54
CA PRO A 299 -11.65 0.56 11.88
C PRO A 299 -11.71 -0.56 12.92
N ASP A 300 -12.76 -1.39 12.83
CA ASP A 300 -12.82 -2.65 13.57
C ASP A 300 -11.69 -3.56 13.08
N ARG A 301 -10.74 -3.84 13.97
CA ARG A 301 -9.64 -4.76 13.66
C ARG A 301 -10.10 -6.18 13.92
N SER A 302 -10.40 -6.90 12.84
CA SER A 302 -10.65 -8.34 12.89
C SER A 302 -9.37 -9.11 12.54
N VAL A 303 -9.12 -10.19 13.27
CA VAL A 303 -8.03 -11.14 13.00
C VAL A 303 -8.66 -12.48 12.71
N ARG A 304 -8.27 -13.09 11.58
CA ARG A 304 -8.74 -14.42 11.21
C ARG A 304 -7.83 -15.48 11.85
N LEU A 305 -8.42 -16.37 12.63
CA LEU A 305 -7.73 -17.58 13.09
C LEU A 305 -7.69 -18.59 11.96
N GLN A 306 -6.51 -19.18 11.72
CA GLN A 306 -6.33 -20.11 10.62
C GLN A 306 -5.39 -21.24 11.00
N GLY A 307 -5.58 -22.40 10.37
CA GLY A 307 -4.87 -23.63 10.73
C GLY A 307 -5.38 -24.20 12.05
N ARG A 308 -4.46 -24.78 12.83
CA ARG A 308 -4.79 -25.48 14.09
C ARG A 308 -5.44 -24.60 15.14
N LEU A 309 -5.10 -23.30 15.15
CA LEU A 309 -5.72 -22.33 16.07
C LEU A 309 -7.21 -22.09 15.77
N GLY A 310 -7.70 -22.45 14.59
CA GLY A 310 -9.10 -22.30 14.18
C GLY A 310 -9.92 -23.59 14.23
N GLU A 311 -9.36 -24.72 14.68
CA GLU A 311 -10.06 -26.02 14.69
C GLU A 311 -11.18 -26.10 15.73
N LYS A 312 -11.02 -25.37 16.85
CA LYS A 312 -12.03 -25.32 17.91
C LYS A 312 -12.65 -23.92 17.96
N PRO A 313 -13.98 -23.80 18.10
CA PRO A 313 -14.61 -22.52 18.32
C PRO A 313 -14.14 -21.95 19.66
N LEU A 314 -13.72 -20.68 19.64
CA LEU A 314 -13.32 -19.96 20.86
C LEU A 314 -14.53 -19.61 21.71
N ARG A 315 -14.33 -19.66 23.02
CA ARG A 315 -15.25 -19.12 24.03
C ARG A 315 -14.76 -17.74 24.48
N SER A 316 -15.66 -16.97 25.09
CA SER A 316 -15.25 -15.74 25.79
C SER A 316 -14.20 -16.13 26.85
N ASP A 317 -13.07 -15.42 26.87
CA ASP A 317 -11.92 -15.59 27.78
C ASP A 317 -10.86 -16.63 27.39
N ASP A 318 -10.99 -17.31 26.25
CA ASP A 318 -9.94 -18.19 25.75
C ASP A 318 -8.68 -17.39 25.33
N VAL A 319 -7.52 -17.78 25.87
CA VAL A 319 -6.23 -17.16 25.51
C VAL A 319 -5.68 -17.85 24.26
N VAL A 320 -5.59 -17.09 23.16
CA VAL A 320 -4.99 -17.56 21.91
C VAL A 320 -3.57 -17.00 21.77
N ARG A 321 -2.61 -17.89 21.53
CA ARG A 321 -1.21 -17.53 21.26
C ARG A 321 -0.81 -18.01 19.88
N GLY A 322 -0.15 -17.16 19.11
CA GLY A 322 0.27 -17.45 17.75
C GLY A 322 1.11 -16.34 17.15
N VAL A 323 1.51 -16.53 15.90
CA VAL A 323 2.22 -15.53 15.10
C VAL A 323 1.20 -14.76 14.28
N LEU A 324 1.14 -13.44 14.51
CA LEU A 324 0.29 -12.55 13.74
C LEU A 324 0.98 -12.22 12.41
N VAL A 325 0.36 -12.62 11.31
CA VAL A 325 0.86 -12.37 9.96
C VAL A 325 -0.04 -11.38 9.26
N ARG A 326 0.58 -10.34 8.69
CA ARG A 326 -0.07 -9.35 7.82
C ARG A 326 0.58 -9.39 6.45
N GLN A 327 -0.23 -9.59 5.41
CA GLN A 327 0.28 -9.54 4.04
C GLN A 327 0.63 -8.10 3.66
N ALA A 328 1.76 -7.92 2.97
CA ALA A 328 2.17 -6.61 2.46
C ALA A 328 1.11 -6.08 1.47
N GLY A 329 0.59 -4.88 1.72
CA GLY A 329 -0.46 -4.25 0.91
C GLY A 329 -1.89 -4.69 1.23
N GLY A 330 -2.10 -5.64 2.13
CA GLY A 330 -3.43 -6.09 2.57
C GLY A 330 -3.80 -5.58 3.97
N PHE A 331 -5.09 -5.39 4.22
CA PHE A 331 -5.63 -5.08 5.55
C PHE A 331 -5.96 -6.32 6.38
N GLY A 332 -6.03 -7.50 5.74
CA GLY A 332 -6.33 -8.76 6.41
C GLY A 332 -5.19 -9.20 7.33
N GLN A 333 -5.53 -9.48 8.58
CA GLN A 333 -4.62 -10.04 9.58
C GLN A 333 -5.01 -11.50 9.86
N GLN A 334 -4.01 -12.37 9.93
CA GLN A 334 -4.19 -13.78 10.22
C GLN A 334 -3.34 -14.15 11.42
N LEU A 335 -3.89 -14.91 12.36
CA LEU A 335 -3.15 -15.46 13.48
C LEU A 335 -2.97 -16.96 13.25
N LEU A 336 -1.71 -17.38 13.20
CA LEU A 336 -1.30 -18.74 12.84
C LEU A 336 -0.48 -19.37 13.95
N HIS A 337 -0.56 -20.69 14.08
CA HIS A 337 0.42 -21.44 14.86
C HIS A 337 1.80 -21.39 14.15
N PRO A 338 2.94 -21.31 14.85
CA PRO A 338 4.27 -21.29 14.21
C PRO A 338 4.51 -22.42 13.20
N ASP A 339 3.99 -23.61 13.47
CA ASP A 339 4.16 -24.77 12.57
C ASP A 339 3.25 -24.72 11.33
N ASP A 340 2.21 -23.89 11.35
CA ASP A 340 1.32 -23.69 10.20
C ASP A 340 1.81 -22.55 9.28
N LEU A 341 2.84 -21.79 9.69
CA LEU A 341 3.40 -20.70 8.88
C LEU A 341 3.78 -21.13 7.46
N PRO A 342 4.50 -22.26 7.22
CA PRO A 342 4.87 -22.68 5.87
C PRO A 342 3.68 -23.13 5.02
N ARG A 343 2.55 -23.47 5.64
CA ARG A 343 1.34 -23.95 4.94
C ARG A 343 0.50 -22.81 4.39
N TYR A 344 0.45 -21.69 5.11
CA TYR A 344 -0.41 -20.55 4.77
C TYR A 344 0.38 -19.31 4.29
N THR A 345 1.70 -19.32 4.46
CA THR A 345 2.57 -18.20 4.10
C THR A 345 3.83 -18.70 3.39
N LYS A 346 4.59 -17.76 2.80
CA LYS A 346 5.92 -18.05 2.24
C LYS A 346 7.02 -18.10 3.31
N LEU A 347 6.66 -17.94 4.59
CA LEU A 347 7.62 -17.94 5.68
C LEU A 347 7.98 -19.37 6.05
N LEU A 348 9.27 -19.66 6.05
CA LEU A 348 9.81 -20.94 6.51
C LEU A 348 10.27 -20.82 7.95
N LYS A 349 10.11 -21.93 8.70
CA LYS A 349 10.70 -22.05 10.03
C LYS A 349 12.17 -22.43 9.86
N GLY A 350 13.06 -21.58 10.34
CA GLY A 350 14.48 -21.87 10.47
C GLY A 350 14.85 -22.11 11.93
N ARG A 351 15.80 -23.00 12.17
CA ARG A 351 16.51 -23.13 13.44
C ARG A 351 18.00 -22.97 13.15
N VAL A 352 18.71 -22.31 14.05
CA VAL A 352 20.17 -22.14 13.94
C VAL A 352 20.77 -22.95 15.07
N THR A 353 21.55 -23.97 14.76
CA THR A 353 22.33 -24.72 15.75
C THR A 353 23.74 -24.16 15.76
N GLN A 354 24.25 -23.81 16.94
CA GLN A 354 25.61 -23.33 17.15
C GLN A 354 26.44 -24.43 17.79
N ARG A 355 27.74 -24.46 17.44
CA ARG A 355 28.70 -25.44 17.96
C ARG A 355 30.04 -24.76 18.21
N GLN A 356 30.63 -25.01 19.38
CA GLN A 356 31.93 -24.47 19.75
C GLN A 356 32.81 -25.55 20.38
N ALA A 357 34.08 -25.59 20.00
CA ALA A 357 35.07 -26.50 20.58
C ALA A 357 36.12 -25.71 21.38
N ILE A 358 36.49 -26.23 22.55
CA ILE A 358 37.46 -25.65 23.48
C ILE A 358 38.47 -26.73 23.85
N SER A 359 39.75 -26.48 23.64
CA SER A 359 40.82 -27.40 24.08
C SER A 359 40.94 -27.38 25.59
N VAL A 360 41.16 -28.54 26.22
CA VAL A 360 41.26 -28.71 27.67
C VAL A 360 42.36 -29.71 28.02
N ASP A 361 43.13 -29.44 29.07
CA ASP A 361 44.16 -30.31 29.63
C ASP A 361 43.69 -31.03 30.92
N VAL A 362 42.51 -30.68 31.41
CA VAL A 362 41.88 -31.28 32.59
C VAL A 362 40.96 -32.46 32.22
N PRO A 363 40.84 -33.48 33.09
CA PRO A 363 39.94 -34.59 32.85
C PRO A 363 38.47 -34.14 32.94
N PHE A 364 37.58 -34.86 32.24
CA PHE A 364 36.14 -34.56 32.21
C PHE A 364 35.51 -34.43 33.60
N SER A 365 36.00 -35.17 34.60
CA SER A 365 35.50 -35.12 35.98
C SER A 365 35.64 -33.74 36.63
N VAL A 366 36.70 -32.99 36.31
CA VAL A 366 36.93 -31.63 36.82
C VAL A 366 35.97 -30.64 36.15
N ILE A 367 35.82 -30.75 34.83
CA ILE A 367 34.91 -29.89 34.05
C ILE A 367 33.46 -30.12 34.49
N ARG A 368 33.08 -31.40 34.65
CA ARG A 368 31.76 -31.78 35.14
C ARG A 368 31.50 -31.20 36.53
N LEU A 369 32.43 -31.39 37.47
CA LEU A 369 32.27 -30.86 38.82
C LEU A 369 32.11 -29.33 38.82
N ALA A 370 32.89 -28.62 38.00
CA ALA A 370 32.78 -27.16 37.87
C ALA A 370 31.40 -26.73 37.33
N LEU A 371 30.88 -27.45 36.32
CA LEU A 371 29.55 -27.19 35.77
C LEU A 371 28.44 -27.51 36.80
N GLU A 372 28.54 -28.62 37.51
CA GLU A 372 27.57 -28.99 38.55
C GLU A 372 27.53 -27.97 39.69
N VAL A 373 28.69 -27.53 40.19
CA VAL A 373 28.79 -26.51 41.25
C VAL A 373 28.16 -25.19 40.82
N MET A 374 28.33 -24.79 39.56
CA MET A 374 27.84 -23.51 39.05
C MET A 374 26.35 -23.51 38.68
N PHE A 375 25.85 -24.60 38.08
CA PHE A 375 24.48 -24.65 37.55
C PHE A 375 23.49 -25.37 38.49
N GLU A 376 23.94 -26.30 39.32
CA GLU A 376 23.09 -27.07 40.25
C GLU A 376 23.39 -26.74 41.73
N GLY A 377 24.49 -26.02 42.01
CA GLY A 377 24.91 -25.65 43.36
C GLY A 377 25.67 -26.76 44.09
N VAL A 378 26.20 -26.44 45.29
CA VAL A 378 27.08 -27.34 46.07
C VAL A 378 26.36 -28.61 46.56
N GLU A 379 25.05 -28.55 46.78
CA GLU A 379 24.22 -29.71 47.17
C GLU A 379 23.81 -30.59 45.97
N GLY A 380 24.01 -30.11 44.73
CA GLY A 380 23.65 -30.77 43.47
C GLY A 380 24.82 -31.42 42.72
N ALA A 381 26.00 -31.51 43.30
CA ALA A 381 27.14 -32.22 42.68
C ALA A 381 26.77 -33.69 42.38
N GLY A 382 26.81 -34.08 41.10
CA GLY A 382 26.42 -35.40 40.59
C GLY A 382 25.05 -35.50 39.88
N THR A 383 24.23 -34.43 39.83
CA THR A 383 22.84 -34.49 39.31
C THR A 383 22.68 -34.22 37.82
N LEU A 384 23.70 -33.68 37.14
CA LEU A 384 23.58 -33.44 35.70
C LEU A 384 23.48 -34.77 34.95
N PRO A 385 22.48 -34.93 34.06
CA PRO A 385 22.25 -36.18 33.36
C PRO A 385 23.41 -36.49 32.41
N VAL A 386 24.02 -37.65 32.61
CA VAL A 386 25.05 -38.19 31.70
C VAL A 386 24.35 -38.97 30.60
N THR A 387 24.54 -38.56 29.37
CA THR A 387 24.10 -39.30 28.18
C THR A 387 25.30 -39.97 27.53
N SER A 388 25.34 -41.31 27.55
CA SER A 388 26.28 -42.07 26.71
C SER A 388 25.75 -42.07 25.27
N VAL A 389 26.32 -41.24 24.40
CA VAL A 389 25.94 -41.22 22.97
C VAL A 389 26.85 -42.20 22.21
N PRO A 390 26.32 -43.11 21.36
CA PRO A 390 27.15 -43.99 20.54
C PRO A 390 28.02 -43.16 19.59
N GLY A 391 29.33 -43.33 19.64
CA GLY A 391 30.27 -42.62 18.77
C GLY A 391 29.99 -42.91 17.29
N ALA A 392 29.84 -41.85 16.50
CA ALA A 392 29.84 -41.93 15.03
C ALA A 392 31.27 -42.26 14.54
N GLY A 393 31.67 -43.53 14.65
CA GLY A 393 32.97 -43.97 14.15
C GLY A 393 33.56 -45.19 14.85
N GLY A 394 32.92 -46.36 14.74
CA GLY A 394 33.57 -47.68 14.61
C GLY A 394 34.63 -48.19 15.61
N LYS A 395 35.07 -47.43 16.63
CA LYS A 395 35.97 -47.90 17.69
C LYS A 395 35.44 -47.40 19.02
N GLY A 396 35.07 -48.34 19.89
CA GLY A 396 34.37 -48.08 21.15
C GLY A 396 35.23 -47.34 22.17
N GLY A 397 35.06 -46.01 22.23
CA GLY A 397 35.31 -45.20 23.41
C GLY A 397 33.99 -44.56 23.86
N GLU A 398 33.68 -44.60 25.15
CA GLU A 398 32.53 -43.88 25.72
C GLU A 398 32.72 -42.38 25.53
N VAL A 399 31.79 -41.71 24.84
CA VAL A 399 31.76 -40.24 24.77
C VAL A 399 31.06 -39.73 26.01
N LEU A 400 31.80 -39.00 26.84
CA LEU A 400 31.28 -38.41 28.07
C LEU A 400 30.56 -37.11 27.73
N ALA A 401 29.25 -37.04 27.95
CA ALA A 401 28.45 -35.85 27.65
C ALA A 401 27.53 -35.47 28.81
N VAL A 402 27.23 -34.17 28.91
CA VAL A 402 26.35 -33.58 29.90
C VAL A 402 25.49 -32.49 29.27
N THR A 403 24.22 -32.38 29.67
CA THR A 403 23.32 -31.31 29.21
C THR A 403 23.11 -30.29 30.31
N VAL A 404 23.38 -29.01 30.03
CA VAL A 404 23.22 -27.90 30.97
C VAL A 404 21.96 -27.10 30.61
N GLY A 405 21.09 -26.90 31.60
CA GLY A 405 19.88 -26.06 31.46
C GLY A 405 18.94 -26.49 30.33
N GLU A 406 18.89 -27.79 30.02
CA GLU A 406 18.11 -28.41 28.92
C GLU A 406 18.36 -27.83 27.51
N THR A 407 19.38 -26.99 27.35
CA THR A 407 19.57 -26.16 26.16
C THR A 407 20.95 -26.32 25.53
N VAL A 408 21.99 -26.56 26.33
CA VAL A 408 23.37 -26.68 25.87
C VAL A 408 23.88 -28.09 26.14
N GLU A 409 24.28 -28.80 25.10
CA GLU A 409 24.92 -30.11 25.20
C GLU A 409 26.44 -29.95 25.19
N VAL A 410 27.11 -30.52 26.19
CA VAL A 410 28.56 -30.43 26.39
C VAL A 410 29.14 -31.84 26.27
N ARG A 411 29.96 -32.08 25.24
CA ARG A 411 30.59 -33.38 24.96
C ARG A 411 32.09 -33.29 25.16
N TYR A 412 32.69 -34.22 25.89
CA TYR A 412 34.13 -34.31 26.07
C TYR A 412 34.72 -35.37 25.15
N VAL A 413 35.79 -34.98 24.47
CA VAL A 413 36.59 -35.85 23.61
C VAL A 413 37.96 -35.96 24.23
N ALA A 414 38.35 -37.18 24.64
CA ALA A 414 39.65 -37.44 25.24
C ALA A 414 40.78 -37.29 24.20
N ALA A 415 41.99 -37.01 24.69
CA ALA A 415 43.18 -36.96 23.85
C ALA A 415 43.47 -38.32 23.19
N ASP A 416 43.94 -38.29 21.96
CA ASP A 416 44.28 -39.50 21.20
C ASP A 416 45.72 -39.40 20.67
N ASP A 417 46.61 -40.14 21.35
CA ASP A 417 48.05 -40.21 21.05
C ASP A 417 48.35 -40.70 19.62
N ALA A 418 47.42 -41.42 18.99
CA ALA A 418 47.59 -41.93 17.62
C ALA A 418 47.25 -40.88 16.54
N SER A 419 46.40 -39.90 16.86
CA SER A 419 46.01 -38.81 15.95
C SER A 419 46.66 -37.47 16.29
N GLY A 420 47.36 -37.37 17.42
CA GLY A 420 48.02 -36.14 17.88
C GLY A 420 47.02 -35.05 18.27
N THR A 421 45.80 -35.42 18.68
CA THR A 421 44.75 -34.48 19.06
C THR A 421 44.65 -34.36 20.58
N ASP A 422 44.73 -33.12 21.07
CA ASP A 422 44.52 -32.79 22.47
C ASP A 422 43.05 -33.00 22.88
N ALA A 423 42.85 -33.24 24.18
CA ALA A 423 41.51 -33.37 24.73
C ALA A 423 40.74 -32.04 24.54
N HIS A 424 39.45 -32.12 24.19
CA HIS A 424 38.64 -30.94 23.96
C HIS A 424 37.17 -31.16 24.34
N VAL A 425 36.50 -30.07 24.67
CA VAL A 425 35.07 -30.01 24.96
C VAL A 425 34.35 -29.38 23.79
N VAL A 426 33.25 -29.99 23.36
CA VAL A 426 32.36 -29.51 22.31
C VAL A 426 31.02 -29.14 22.91
N LEU A 427 30.64 -27.87 22.80
CA LEU A 427 29.32 -27.36 23.14
C LEU A 427 28.45 -27.31 21.88
N GLU A 428 27.19 -27.70 21.98
CA GLU A 428 26.18 -27.64 20.91
C GLU A 428 24.84 -27.13 21.48
N TRP A 429 24.23 -26.11 20.86
CA TRP A 429 22.95 -25.54 21.33
C TRP A 429 22.13 -24.93 20.18
N GLU A 430 20.82 -24.75 20.40
CA GLU A 430 19.96 -23.96 19.49
C GLU A 430 20.16 -22.45 19.80
N GLY A 431 20.64 -21.72 18.81
CA GLY A 431 20.95 -20.30 18.90
C GLY A 431 19.73 -19.45 19.21
N GLY A 432 19.86 -18.55 20.17
CA GLY A 432 18.79 -17.69 20.66
C GLY A 432 19.10 -17.15 22.05
N ARG A 433 18.38 -16.10 22.46
CA ARG A 433 18.70 -15.33 23.68
C ARG A 433 18.91 -16.16 24.95
N HIS A 434 18.16 -17.26 25.09
CA HIS A 434 18.29 -18.15 26.23
C HIS A 434 19.47 -19.12 26.07
N GLY A 435 19.54 -19.84 24.93
CA GLY A 435 20.61 -20.79 24.65
C GLY A 435 22.00 -20.14 24.61
N ASP A 436 22.13 -18.97 23.98
CA ASP A 436 23.39 -18.23 23.88
C ASP A 436 23.90 -17.79 25.26
N MET A 437 22.99 -17.31 26.14
CA MET A 437 23.33 -16.90 27.50
C MET A 437 23.82 -18.09 28.36
N VAL A 438 23.16 -19.25 28.23
CA VAL A 438 23.59 -20.47 28.93
C VAL A 438 24.93 -20.96 28.36
N ALA A 439 25.10 -20.94 27.04
CA ALA A 439 26.34 -21.36 26.38
C ALA A 439 27.53 -20.50 26.82
N ASP A 440 27.40 -19.17 26.84
CA ASP A 440 28.45 -18.26 27.31
C ASP A 440 28.86 -18.56 28.76
N ALA A 441 27.89 -18.83 29.63
CA ALA A 441 28.16 -19.22 31.01
C ALA A 441 28.90 -20.56 31.10
N VAL A 442 28.49 -21.57 30.33
CA VAL A 442 29.18 -22.88 30.27
C VAL A 442 30.61 -22.70 29.77
N ILE A 443 30.84 -21.91 28.71
CA ILE A 443 32.16 -21.61 28.16
C ILE A 443 33.06 -20.99 29.24
N ALA A 444 32.55 -19.98 29.96
CA ALA A 444 33.30 -19.32 31.02
C ALA A 444 33.71 -20.30 32.13
N VAL A 445 32.81 -21.19 32.54
CA VAL A 445 33.09 -22.22 33.56
C VAL A 445 34.11 -23.22 33.07
N VAL A 446 34.02 -23.68 31.82
CA VAL A 446 35.01 -24.60 31.21
C VAL A 446 36.39 -23.94 31.18
N LEU A 447 36.49 -22.69 30.74
CA LEU A 447 37.76 -21.95 30.70
C LEU A 447 38.33 -21.72 32.11
N GLN A 448 37.48 -21.45 33.10
CA GLN A 448 37.91 -21.31 34.49
C GLN A 448 38.42 -22.63 35.09
N ALA A 449 37.79 -23.76 34.72
CA ALA A 449 38.19 -25.08 35.19
C ALA A 449 39.54 -25.56 34.61
N VAL A 450 39.87 -25.14 33.39
CA VAL A 450 41.19 -25.35 32.77
C VAL A 450 42.29 -24.57 33.51
N GLY A 451 41.95 -23.41 34.09
CA GLY A 451 42.89 -22.60 34.85
C GLY A 451 43.99 -21.96 33.99
N GLU A 452 44.88 -21.20 34.61
CA GLU A 452 46.07 -20.68 33.94
C GLU A 452 47.23 -21.68 33.99
N PRO A 453 48.07 -21.77 32.95
CA PRO A 453 49.24 -22.65 32.96
C PRO A 453 50.16 -22.31 34.15
N VAL A 454 50.55 -23.30 34.95
CA VAL A 454 51.40 -23.11 36.15
C VAL A 454 52.72 -22.40 35.81
N GLU A 455 53.28 -22.68 34.63
CA GLU A 455 54.48 -22.01 34.10
C GLU A 455 54.24 -20.50 33.89
N ALA A 456 53.05 -20.12 33.43
CA ALA A 456 52.66 -18.73 33.22
C ALA A 456 52.47 -18.01 34.57
N THR A 457 51.75 -18.62 35.53
CA THR A 457 51.54 -18.03 36.87
C THR A 457 52.85 -17.83 37.63
N ASN A 458 53.79 -18.78 37.50
CA ASN A 458 55.13 -18.66 38.08
C ASN A 458 55.96 -17.55 37.44
N ALA A 459 55.93 -17.44 36.11
CA ALA A 459 56.62 -16.40 35.36
C ALA A 459 56.04 -15.00 35.67
N GLU A 460 54.72 -14.88 35.78
CA GLU A 460 54.07 -13.63 36.19
C GLU A 460 54.47 -13.22 37.62
N SER A 461 54.47 -14.17 38.55
CA SER A 461 54.93 -13.93 39.94
C SER A 461 56.40 -13.55 40.02
N ALA A 462 57.24 -14.05 39.10
CA ALA A 462 58.65 -13.64 38.97
C ALA A 462 58.78 -12.23 38.38
N MET A 463 57.98 -11.91 37.36
CA MET A 463 57.94 -10.59 36.73
C MET A 463 57.51 -9.50 37.72
N ILE A 464 56.47 -9.74 38.52
CA ILE A 464 56.00 -8.80 39.56
C ILE A 464 57.09 -8.57 40.61
N ARG A 465 57.82 -9.61 41.03
CA ARG A 465 58.92 -9.51 42.00
C ARG A 465 60.11 -8.74 41.43
N ALA A 466 60.49 -8.98 40.18
CA ALA A 466 61.56 -8.26 39.49
C ALA A 466 61.23 -6.77 39.31
N ARG A 467 59.99 -6.46 38.91
CA ARG A 467 59.47 -5.09 38.79
C ARG A 467 59.51 -4.35 40.13
N ALA A 468 59.10 -5.00 41.22
CA ALA A 468 59.16 -4.42 42.55
C ALA A 468 60.60 -4.16 43.04
N ALA A 469 61.58 -4.92 42.55
CA ALA A 469 62.99 -4.75 42.86
C ALA A 469 63.72 -3.75 41.92
N GLY A 470 63.07 -3.26 40.86
CA GLY A 470 63.68 -2.38 39.86
C GLY A 470 64.71 -3.06 38.96
N ASP A 471 64.68 -4.39 38.86
CA ASP A 471 65.58 -5.16 38.00
C ASP A 471 64.96 -5.37 36.61
N GLU A 472 65.25 -4.44 35.69
CA GLU A 472 64.71 -4.45 34.32
C GLU A 472 65.14 -5.70 33.52
N ALA A 473 66.31 -6.28 33.83
CA ALA A 473 66.80 -7.46 33.11
C ALA A 473 66.06 -8.73 33.55
N ALA A 474 65.82 -8.88 34.86
CA ALA A 474 65.03 -9.98 35.40
C ALA A 474 63.54 -9.87 35.03
N GLU A 475 63.00 -8.64 34.96
CA GLU A 475 61.62 -8.40 34.53
C GLU A 475 61.42 -8.82 33.06
N ALA A 476 62.33 -8.40 32.17
CA ALA A 476 62.28 -8.78 30.76
C ALA A 476 62.45 -10.30 30.55
N ALA A 477 63.29 -10.98 31.34
CA ALA A 477 63.44 -12.43 31.27
C ALA A 477 62.16 -13.18 31.70
N ALA A 478 61.51 -12.72 32.79
CA ALA A 478 60.26 -13.30 33.27
C ALA A 478 59.09 -13.07 32.30
N GLU A 479 59.04 -11.91 31.63
CA GLU A 479 58.04 -11.60 30.58
C GLU A 479 58.16 -12.57 29.39
N VAL A 480 59.38 -12.92 28.98
CA VAL A 480 59.61 -13.92 27.91
C VAL A 480 59.14 -15.29 28.31
N GLN A 481 59.42 -15.70 29.55
CA GLN A 481 58.96 -16.98 30.06
C GLN A 481 57.42 -17.03 30.17
N LEU A 482 56.77 -15.92 30.52
CA LEU A 482 55.32 -15.80 30.54
C LEU A 482 54.72 -15.97 29.14
N ILE A 483 55.25 -15.23 28.15
CA ILE A 483 54.81 -15.34 26.75
C ILE A 483 55.05 -16.75 26.20
N ALA A 484 56.20 -17.35 26.51
CA ALA A 484 56.51 -18.72 26.09
C ALA A 484 55.55 -19.74 26.71
N ALA A 485 55.21 -19.62 27.99
CA ALA A 485 54.26 -20.51 28.66
C ALA A 485 52.84 -20.38 28.08
N LEU A 486 52.39 -19.16 27.77
CA LEU A 486 51.08 -18.93 27.17
C LEU A 486 51.02 -19.40 25.71
N LEU A 487 52.08 -19.20 24.93
CA LEU A 487 52.17 -19.73 23.57
C LEU A 487 52.29 -21.25 23.57
N ARG A 488 52.97 -21.84 24.56
CA ARG A 488 53.03 -23.30 24.75
C ARG A 488 51.65 -23.88 25.02
N SER A 489 50.89 -23.25 25.92
CA SER A 489 49.52 -23.65 26.21
C SER A 489 48.60 -23.53 24.98
N GLN A 490 48.79 -22.50 24.16
CA GLN A 490 47.93 -22.24 23.01
C GLN A 490 48.28 -23.06 21.76
N TYR A 491 49.54 -23.45 21.59
CA TYR A 491 50.06 -24.01 20.33
C TYR A 491 50.90 -25.30 20.48
N GLY A 492 51.16 -25.79 21.68
CA GLY A 492 51.94 -27.00 21.92
C GLY A 492 53.43 -26.73 22.23
N THR A 493 54.36 -27.56 21.73
CA THR A 493 55.77 -27.56 22.17
C THR A 493 56.50 -26.24 21.86
N ALA A 494 56.74 -25.43 22.90
CA ALA A 494 57.60 -24.25 22.86
C ALA A 494 58.95 -24.49 23.56
N ALA A 495 60.04 -23.99 23.00
CA ALA A 495 61.36 -23.94 23.63
C ALA A 495 61.96 -22.52 23.52
N VAL A 496 62.47 -22.01 24.64
CA VAL A 496 63.03 -20.65 24.77
C VAL A 496 64.55 -20.71 24.60
N ASP A 497 65.10 -19.84 23.76
CA ASP A 497 66.54 -19.58 23.69
C ASP A 497 66.88 -18.32 24.51
N GLU A 498 67.47 -18.54 25.70
CA GLU A 498 67.80 -17.49 26.67
C GLU A 498 68.92 -16.55 26.19
N ALA A 499 69.78 -16.98 25.26
CA ALA A 499 70.89 -16.15 24.76
C ALA A 499 70.48 -15.23 23.59
N GLY A 500 69.49 -15.65 22.79
CA GLY A 500 69.03 -14.93 21.60
C GLY A 500 67.73 -14.14 21.77
N GLY A 501 66.96 -14.37 22.84
CA GLY A 501 65.66 -13.72 23.02
C GLY A 501 64.62 -14.16 21.98
N SER A 502 64.66 -15.41 21.55
CA SER A 502 63.71 -15.98 20.59
C SER A 502 63.00 -17.21 21.17
N ILE A 503 61.74 -17.39 20.79
CA ILE A 503 60.91 -18.54 21.19
C ILE A 503 60.70 -19.40 19.95
N SER A 504 61.13 -20.65 20.00
CA SER A 504 60.85 -21.64 18.96
C SER A 504 59.57 -22.41 19.31
N LEU A 505 58.66 -22.52 18.35
CA LEU A 505 57.38 -23.21 18.48
C LEU A 505 57.31 -24.31 17.41
N THR A 506 56.83 -25.49 17.76
CA THR A 506 56.48 -26.52 16.77
C THR A 506 54.99 -26.82 16.87
N VAL A 507 54.26 -26.55 15.79
CA VAL A 507 52.81 -26.77 15.69
C VAL A 507 52.56 -27.69 14.50
N ASP A 508 51.98 -28.87 14.74
CA ASP A 508 51.66 -29.85 13.69
C ASP A 508 52.85 -30.21 12.77
N GLY A 509 54.06 -30.27 13.33
CA GLY A 509 55.30 -30.56 12.60
C GLY A 509 55.91 -29.37 11.83
N VAL A 510 55.31 -28.18 11.92
CA VAL A 510 55.84 -26.94 11.33
C VAL A 510 56.49 -26.09 12.42
N SER A 511 57.77 -25.77 12.22
CA SER A 511 58.52 -24.92 13.15
C SER A 511 58.33 -23.43 12.84
N ALA A 512 57.96 -22.65 13.86
CA ALA A 512 57.89 -21.21 13.83
C ALA A 512 58.90 -20.60 14.81
N LEU A 513 59.59 -19.54 14.40
CA LEU A 513 60.49 -18.77 15.24
C LEU A 513 59.84 -17.42 15.57
N VAL A 514 59.72 -17.13 16.85
CA VAL A 514 59.16 -15.88 17.37
C VAL A 514 60.28 -15.05 17.97
N ASP A 515 60.60 -13.92 17.34
CA ASP A 515 61.41 -12.87 17.93
C ASP A 515 60.48 -11.88 18.63
N TYR A 516 60.38 -12.00 19.96
CA TYR A 516 59.47 -11.18 20.74
C TYR A 516 59.96 -9.72 20.85
N ARG A 517 61.28 -9.47 20.78
CA ARG A 517 61.84 -8.10 20.85
C ARG A 517 61.54 -7.32 19.58
N ALA A 518 61.60 -7.99 18.44
CA ALA A 518 61.26 -7.39 17.15
C ALA A 518 59.76 -7.47 16.82
N GLY A 519 58.96 -8.21 17.61
CA GLY A 519 57.54 -8.48 17.35
C GLY A 519 57.32 -9.25 16.03
N LYS A 520 58.30 -10.06 15.62
CA LYS A 520 58.28 -10.75 14.31
C LYS A 520 58.18 -12.26 14.49
N VAL A 521 57.27 -12.85 13.73
CA VAL A 521 57.11 -14.30 13.61
C VAL A 521 57.59 -14.72 12.24
N VAL A 522 58.52 -15.68 12.19
CA VAL A 522 59.00 -16.32 10.97
C VAL A 522 58.53 -17.77 10.96
N CYS A 523 57.67 -18.12 10.01
CA CYS A 523 57.14 -19.46 9.84
C CYS A 523 57.04 -19.79 8.35
N GLY A 524 57.22 -21.06 7.98
CA GLY A 524 57.04 -21.53 6.61
C GLY A 524 55.57 -21.57 6.13
N ASP A 525 54.60 -21.55 7.07
CA ASP A 525 53.17 -21.52 6.78
C ASP A 525 52.55 -20.15 7.11
N ALA A 526 51.93 -19.53 6.09
CA ALA A 526 51.38 -18.17 6.19
C ALA A 526 50.12 -18.08 7.09
N GLY A 527 49.32 -19.14 7.17
CA GLY A 527 48.12 -19.18 8.02
C GLY A 527 48.49 -19.27 9.50
N LEU A 528 49.46 -20.13 9.83
CA LEU A 528 50.03 -20.27 11.16
C LEU A 528 50.77 -19.00 11.59
N GLN A 529 51.55 -18.38 10.68
CA GLN A 529 52.22 -17.11 10.95
C GLN A 529 51.22 -16.02 11.34
N ALA A 530 50.12 -15.86 10.60
CA ALA A 530 49.10 -14.85 10.89
C ALA A 530 48.39 -15.11 12.24
N ARG A 531 48.14 -16.38 12.58
CA ARG A 531 47.53 -16.78 13.86
C ARG A 531 48.45 -16.45 15.04
N ILE A 532 49.73 -16.85 14.96
CA ILE A 532 50.71 -16.62 16.03
C ILE A 532 50.96 -15.12 16.21
N SER A 533 51.12 -14.36 15.12
CA SER A 533 51.29 -12.90 15.21
C SER A 533 50.11 -12.22 15.90
N LYS A 534 48.87 -12.60 15.56
CA LYS A 534 47.67 -12.03 16.18
C LYS A 534 47.52 -12.40 17.66
N SER A 535 47.93 -13.60 18.04
CA SER A 535 47.98 -14.01 19.45
C SER A 535 49.05 -13.25 20.21
N LEU A 536 50.25 -13.05 19.64
CA LEU A 536 51.31 -12.22 20.22
C LEU A 536 50.87 -10.77 20.44
N GLU A 537 50.18 -10.15 19.48
CA GLU A 537 49.61 -8.81 19.66
C GLU A 537 48.65 -8.74 20.84
N ARG A 538 47.77 -9.74 20.98
CA ARG A 538 46.83 -9.82 22.12
C ARG A 538 47.54 -10.04 23.45
N LEU A 539 48.56 -10.90 23.47
CA LEU A 539 49.37 -11.17 24.66
C LEU A 539 50.16 -9.93 25.08
N ALA A 540 50.76 -9.21 24.14
CA ALA A 540 51.48 -7.96 24.43
C ALA A 540 50.55 -6.90 25.06
N VAL A 541 49.31 -6.80 24.57
CA VAL A 541 48.29 -5.90 25.15
C VAL A 541 47.85 -6.36 26.54
N ALA A 542 47.74 -7.66 26.77
CA ALA A 542 47.33 -8.22 28.06
C ALA A 542 48.41 -8.10 29.15
N ILE A 543 49.69 -8.29 28.79
CA ILE A 543 50.83 -8.25 29.73
C ILE A 543 51.23 -6.81 30.05
N ARG A 544 51.09 -5.89 29.08
CA ARG A 544 51.30 -4.45 29.26
C ARG A 544 50.01 -3.70 28.92
N PRO A 545 48.98 -3.79 29.77
CA PRO A 545 47.75 -3.04 29.56
C PRO A 545 48.09 -1.55 29.71
N VAL A 546 48.20 -0.85 28.58
CA VAL A 546 48.39 0.61 28.39
C VAL A 546 48.95 1.34 29.61
N GLY A 547 50.26 1.61 29.60
CA GLY A 547 50.85 2.61 30.49
C GLY A 547 50.13 3.95 30.33
N VAL A 548 49.83 4.60 31.45
CA VAL A 548 49.10 5.88 31.56
C VAL A 548 49.79 7.03 30.79
N ASP A 549 50.99 6.81 30.26
CA ASP A 549 51.79 7.78 29.51
C ASP A 549 51.25 8.11 28.10
N ARG A 550 50.21 7.41 27.61
CA ARG A 550 49.49 7.82 26.38
C ARG A 550 48.28 8.74 26.62
N LEU A 551 48.07 9.21 27.86
CA LEU A 551 47.06 10.23 28.19
C LEU A 551 47.62 11.65 28.35
N GLN A 552 48.93 11.85 28.12
CA GLN A 552 49.54 13.19 28.03
C GLN A 552 50.33 13.32 26.72
N GLY A 553 49.63 13.73 25.66
CA GLY A 553 50.18 14.07 24.36
C GLY A 553 49.14 14.74 23.49
#